data_AF-A0A7S1A7L7-F1
#
_entry.id   AF-A0A7S1A7L7-F1
#
_cell.length_a   1.000
_cell.length_b   1.000
_cell.length_c   1.000
_cell.angle_alpha   90.00
_cell.angle_beta   90.00
_cell.angle_gamma   90.00
#
_symmetry.space_group_name_H-M   'P 1'
#
loop_
_entity.id
_entity.type
_entity.pdbx_description
1 polymer ?
#
loop_
_entity_poly.entity_id
_entity_poly.type
_entity_poly.pdbx_seq_one_letter_code
_entity_poly.pdbx_strand_id
1 'polypeptide(L)'
;AIKDAQDAQSSLTQAIQILTDFYAKAGQAVSLTQQSPSSEAPSTWTEAYNGNQVGGTNVISFLQVIQSDFARLESETTAAESEAVRAFDEFTGKAEVTRAANTQEIEYKTQLRQQQDAKLVDSKADLEDTQKALEAANAYYEQLKPSCVTAGVTAGDRSARRQEEIESLREALRILENETP
;
A
#
# COMPACT_ATOMS: atom_id res chain seq x y z
N ALA A 1 -15.66 -8.39 -29.11
CA ALA A 1 -14.64 -9.41 -29.39
C ALA A 1 -15.16 -10.82 -29.10
N ILE A 2 -15.28 -11.26 -27.84
CA ILE A 2 -15.79 -12.61 -27.48
C ILE A 2 -17.17 -12.87 -28.08
N LYS A 3 -18.11 -11.94 -27.89
CA LYS A 3 -19.46 -12.05 -28.45
C LYS A 3 -19.46 -12.17 -29.98
N ASP A 4 -18.62 -11.40 -30.65
CA ASP A 4 -18.51 -11.42 -32.11
C ASP A 4 -17.91 -12.75 -32.59
N ALA A 5 -16.96 -13.32 -31.86
CA ALA A 5 -16.39 -14.63 -32.15
C ALA A 5 -17.43 -15.77 -31.97
N GLN A 6 -18.30 -15.67 -30.98
CA GLN A 6 -19.41 -16.63 -30.78
C GLN A 6 -20.44 -16.54 -31.92
N ASP A 7 -20.81 -15.32 -32.31
CA ASP A 7 -21.75 -15.09 -33.41
C ASP A 7 -21.18 -15.56 -34.75
N ALA A 8 -19.89 -15.32 -34.98
CA ALA A 8 -19.17 -15.81 -36.16
C ALA A 8 -19.13 -17.34 -36.19
N GLN A 9 -18.83 -18.01 -35.07
CA GLN A 9 -18.83 -19.48 -35.00
C GLN A 9 -20.20 -20.08 -35.30
N SER A 10 -21.27 -19.50 -34.77
CA SER A 10 -22.65 -19.94 -35.06
C SER A 10 -22.97 -19.80 -36.55
N SER A 11 -22.64 -18.65 -37.15
CA SER A 11 -22.87 -18.37 -38.57
C SER A 11 -22.06 -19.28 -39.49
N LEU A 12 -20.78 -19.52 -39.15
CA LEU A 12 -19.90 -20.41 -39.90
C LEU A 12 -20.35 -21.85 -39.83
N THR A 13 -20.83 -22.32 -38.66
CA THR A 13 -21.39 -23.67 -38.50
C THR A 13 -22.55 -23.90 -39.47
N GLN A 14 -23.47 -22.94 -39.55
CA GLN A 14 -24.62 -23.02 -40.45
C GLN A 14 -24.18 -22.98 -41.93
N ALA A 15 -23.25 -22.09 -42.29
CA ALA A 15 -22.73 -21.99 -43.65
C ALA A 15 -22.01 -23.27 -44.10
N ILE A 16 -21.17 -23.85 -43.23
CA ILE A 16 -20.47 -25.12 -43.49
C ILE A 16 -21.48 -26.24 -43.71
N GLN A 17 -22.53 -26.33 -42.89
CA GLN A 17 -23.57 -27.35 -43.03
C GLN A 17 -24.31 -27.22 -44.37
N ILE A 18 -24.75 -26.01 -44.72
CA ILE A 18 -25.47 -25.74 -45.98
C ILE A 18 -24.60 -26.10 -47.20
N LEU A 19 -23.33 -25.69 -47.20
CA LEU A 19 -22.42 -25.99 -48.30
C LEU A 19 -22.12 -27.49 -48.39
N THR A 20 -21.92 -28.16 -47.25
CA THR A 20 -21.68 -29.61 -47.21
C THR A 20 -22.87 -30.38 -47.78
N ASP A 21 -24.10 -30.03 -47.36
CA ASP A 21 -25.32 -30.65 -47.86
C ASP A 21 -25.54 -30.40 -49.36
N PHE A 22 -25.21 -29.19 -49.83
CA PHE A 22 -25.30 -28.84 -51.25
C PHE A 22 -24.34 -29.66 -52.11
N TYR A 23 -23.05 -29.72 -51.74
CA TYR A 23 -22.05 -30.45 -52.52
C TYR A 23 -22.25 -31.98 -52.45
N ALA A 24 -22.73 -32.51 -51.31
CA ALA A 24 -23.12 -33.91 -51.19
C ALA A 24 -24.29 -34.27 -52.13
N LYS A 25 -25.33 -33.42 -52.20
CA LYS A 25 -26.45 -33.61 -53.13
C LYS A 25 -26.02 -33.48 -54.60
N ALA A 26 -25.19 -32.50 -54.92
CA ALA A 26 -24.67 -32.30 -56.27
C ALA A 26 -23.80 -33.49 -56.75
N GLY A 27 -23.06 -34.14 -55.86
CA GLY A 27 -22.30 -35.35 -56.16
C GLY A 27 -23.15 -36.60 -56.35
N GLN A 28 -24.33 -36.68 -55.71
CA GLN A 28 -25.28 -37.80 -55.82
C GLN A 28 -26.27 -37.64 -57.00
N ALA A 29 -26.44 -36.42 -57.52
CA ALA A 29 -27.41 -36.08 -58.59
C ALA A 29 -27.13 -36.75 -59.95
N VAL A 30 -26.00 -37.46 -60.10
CA VAL A 30 -25.71 -38.34 -61.26
C VAL A 30 -26.80 -39.42 -61.44
N SER A 31 -27.51 -39.82 -60.37
CA SER A 31 -28.46 -40.94 -60.44
C SER A 31 -29.94 -40.57 -60.60
N LEU A 32 -30.34 -39.31 -60.42
CA LEU A 32 -31.77 -38.92 -60.39
C LEU A 32 -32.21 -38.02 -61.55
N THR A 33 -31.29 -37.58 -62.40
CA THR A 33 -31.61 -36.82 -63.62
C THR A 33 -31.39 -37.71 -64.84
N GLN A 34 -32.41 -38.51 -65.18
CA GLN A 34 -32.56 -39.07 -66.54
C GLN A 34 -32.88 -37.95 -67.56
N GLN A 35 -32.15 -36.84 -67.53
CA GLN A 35 -32.09 -35.96 -68.69
C GLN A 35 -30.84 -36.34 -69.46
N SER A 36 -31.06 -37.15 -70.50
CA SER A 36 -30.19 -37.11 -71.67
C SER A 36 -29.87 -35.65 -72.00
N PRO A 37 -28.64 -35.32 -72.41
CA PRO A 37 -28.29 -33.96 -72.79
C PRO A 37 -29.37 -33.45 -73.75
N SER A 38 -30.01 -32.34 -73.39
CA SER A 38 -30.95 -31.63 -74.26
C SER A 38 -30.27 -31.44 -75.62
N SER A 39 -31.04 -31.49 -76.71
CA SER A 39 -30.54 -31.38 -78.10
C SER A 39 -29.76 -30.09 -78.41
N GLU A 40 -29.63 -29.19 -77.44
CA GLU A 40 -28.91 -27.92 -77.48
C GLU A 40 -27.57 -27.95 -76.71
N ALA A 41 -27.23 -29.04 -76.02
CA ALA A 41 -25.94 -29.18 -75.35
C ALA A 41 -24.83 -29.45 -76.40
N PRO A 42 -23.67 -28.77 -76.33
CA PRO A 42 -22.54 -29.05 -77.20
C PRO A 42 -22.16 -30.53 -77.11
N SER A 43 -21.84 -31.16 -78.25
CA SER A 43 -21.48 -32.58 -78.33
C SER A 43 -20.25 -32.98 -77.51
N THR A 44 -19.52 -32.01 -76.95
CA THR A 44 -18.39 -32.20 -76.02
C THR A 44 -18.82 -32.42 -74.56
N TRP A 45 -20.10 -32.27 -74.21
CA TRP A 45 -20.61 -32.42 -72.85
C TRP A 45 -21.16 -33.82 -72.67
N THR A 46 -20.26 -34.77 -72.39
CA THR A 46 -20.55 -36.20 -72.24
C THR A 46 -21.09 -36.60 -70.87
N GLU A 47 -20.95 -35.74 -69.86
CA GLU A 47 -21.37 -36.01 -68.47
C GLU A 47 -22.24 -34.88 -67.90
N ALA A 48 -23.16 -35.23 -67.01
CA ALA A 48 -23.93 -34.26 -66.25
C ALA A 48 -23.00 -33.45 -65.32
N TYR A 49 -23.22 -32.15 -65.23
CA TYR A 49 -22.45 -31.29 -64.35
C TYR A 49 -22.78 -31.59 -62.87
N ASN A 50 -21.81 -32.14 -62.14
CA ASN A 50 -21.97 -32.56 -60.74
C ASN A 50 -21.54 -31.50 -59.74
N GLY A 51 -21.45 -30.23 -60.16
CA GLY A 51 -20.85 -29.16 -59.36
C GLY A 51 -19.32 -29.19 -59.38
N ASN A 52 -18.68 -28.05 -59.08
CA ASN A 52 -17.24 -27.98 -58.85
C ASN A 52 -16.88 -28.60 -57.49
N GLN A 53 -16.86 -29.94 -57.42
CA GLN A 53 -16.65 -30.70 -56.18
C GLN A 53 -15.32 -30.36 -55.49
N VAL A 54 -14.24 -30.19 -56.26
CA VAL A 54 -12.92 -29.84 -55.71
C VAL A 54 -12.94 -28.42 -55.11
N GLY A 55 -13.52 -27.45 -55.83
CA GLY A 55 -13.67 -26.09 -55.33
C GLY A 55 -14.55 -26.01 -54.07
N GLY A 56 -15.63 -26.78 -54.02
CA GLY A 56 -16.53 -26.84 -52.87
C GLY A 56 -15.84 -27.35 -51.61
N THR A 57 -15.10 -28.46 -51.73
CA THR A 57 -14.32 -29.01 -50.61
C THR A 57 -13.28 -28.01 -50.09
N ASN A 58 -12.62 -27.26 -50.98
CA ASN A 58 -11.64 -26.24 -50.58
C ASN A 58 -12.29 -25.09 -49.81
N VAL A 59 -13.45 -24.59 -50.24
CA VAL A 59 -14.19 -23.53 -49.54
C VAL A 59 -14.68 -24.00 -48.17
N ILE A 60 -15.23 -25.22 -48.08
CA ILE A 60 -15.66 -25.80 -46.80
C ILE A 60 -14.46 -25.93 -45.85
N SER A 61 -13.33 -26.41 -46.33
CA SER A 61 -12.10 -26.56 -45.54
C SER A 61 -11.59 -25.21 -45.04
N PHE A 62 -11.64 -24.19 -45.88
CA PHE A 62 -11.27 -22.82 -45.49
C PHE A 62 -12.20 -22.25 -44.42
N LEU A 63 -13.52 -22.47 -44.53
CA LEU A 63 -14.48 -22.05 -43.51
C LEU A 63 -14.29 -22.79 -42.18
N GLN A 64 -13.90 -24.07 -42.22
CA GLN A 64 -13.57 -24.85 -41.01
C GLN A 64 -12.31 -24.32 -40.31
N VAL A 65 -11.30 -23.88 -41.08
CA VAL A 65 -10.11 -23.22 -40.51
C VAL A 65 -10.50 -21.89 -39.87
N ILE A 66 -11.31 -21.06 -40.53
CA ILE A 66 -11.78 -19.80 -39.95
C ILE A 66 -12.60 -20.07 -38.67
N GLN A 67 -13.43 -21.10 -38.66
CA GLN A 67 -14.21 -21.49 -37.49
C GLN A 67 -13.30 -21.87 -36.30
N SER A 68 -12.25 -22.64 -36.54
CA SER A 68 -11.28 -23.01 -35.49
C SER A 68 -10.49 -21.80 -35.00
N ASP A 69 -10.16 -20.85 -35.88
CA ASP A 69 -9.53 -19.59 -35.50
C ASP A 69 -10.43 -18.74 -34.59
N PHE A 70 -11.74 -18.66 -34.87
CA PHE A 70 -12.67 -17.96 -33.96
C PHE A 70 -12.82 -18.67 -32.61
N ALA A 71 -12.86 -20.01 -32.60
CA ALA A 71 -12.91 -20.77 -31.35
C ALA A 71 -11.64 -20.54 -30.49
N ARG A 72 -10.47 -20.50 -31.14
CA ARG A 72 -9.21 -20.16 -30.49
C ARG A 72 -9.22 -18.72 -29.96
N LEU A 73 -9.64 -17.77 -30.80
CA LEU A 73 -9.73 -16.35 -30.43
C LEU A 73 -10.63 -16.14 -29.21
N GLU A 74 -11.79 -16.79 -29.18
CA GLU A 74 -12.71 -16.74 -28.03
C GLU A 74 -12.03 -17.26 -26.75
N SER A 75 -11.41 -18.44 -26.81
CA SER A 75 -10.74 -19.06 -25.66
C SER A 75 -9.60 -18.21 -25.12
N GLU A 76 -8.70 -17.77 -26.00
CA GLU A 76 -7.54 -16.94 -25.64
C GLU A 76 -7.98 -15.58 -25.08
N THR A 77 -8.96 -14.93 -25.70
CA THR A 77 -9.46 -13.63 -25.24
C THR A 77 -10.16 -13.75 -23.89
N THR A 78 -10.98 -14.78 -23.71
CA THR A 78 -11.69 -15.02 -22.43
C THR A 78 -10.71 -15.27 -21.30
N ALA A 79 -9.67 -16.09 -21.54
CA ALA A 79 -8.63 -16.35 -20.56
C ALA A 79 -7.85 -15.07 -20.21
N ALA A 80 -7.45 -14.29 -21.22
CA ALA A 80 -6.71 -13.05 -21.03
C ALA A 80 -7.53 -11.98 -20.28
N GLU A 81 -8.81 -11.80 -20.63
CA GLU A 81 -9.69 -10.87 -19.92
C GLU A 81 -9.92 -11.30 -18.46
N SER A 82 -10.14 -12.60 -18.21
CA SER A 82 -10.31 -13.11 -16.86
C SER A 82 -9.05 -12.93 -16.00
N GLU A 83 -7.87 -13.14 -16.57
CA GLU A 83 -6.60 -12.92 -15.88
C GLU A 83 -6.38 -11.43 -15.59
N ALA A 84 -6.64 -10.57 -16.57
CA ALA A 84 -6.51 -9.13 -16.43
C ALA A 84 -7.43 -8.57 -15.33
N VAL A 85 -8.70 -9.00 -15.29
CA VAL A 85 -9.65 -8.61 -14.24
C VAL A 85 -9.16 -9.07 -12.87
N ARG A 86 -8.75 -10.34 -12.74
CA ARG A 86 -8.24 -10.86 -11.47
C ARG A 86 -7.00 -10.11 -10.99
N ALA A 87 -6.05 -9.84 -11.89
CA ALA A 87 -4.83 -9.11 -11.56
C ALA A 87 -5.15 -7.66 -11.15
N PHE A 88 -6.10 -7.02 -11.83
CA PHE A 88 -6.55 -5.68 -11.51
C PHE A 88 -7.22 -5.62 -10.14
N ASP A 89 -8.13 -6.53 -9.84
CA ASP A 89 -8.85 -6.60 -8.56
C ASP A 89 -7.88 -6.87 -7.41
N GLU A 90 -6.95 -7.81 -7.58
CA GLU A 90 -5.93 -8.14 -6.58
C GLU A 90 -4.99 -6.94 -6.33
N PHE A 91 -4.52 -6.30 -7.40
CA PHE A 91 -3.66 -5.13 -7.29
C PHE A 91 -4.37 -3.97 -6.61
N THR A 92 -5.60 -3.67 -7.02
CA THR A 92 -6.40 -2.56 -6.49
C THR A 92 -6.70 -2.79 -5.01
N GLY A 93 -7.15 -4.00 -4.63
CA GLY A 93 -7.40 -4.34 -3.23
C GLY A 93 -6.15 -4.22 -2.36
N LYS A 94 -4.99 -4.73 -2.82
CA LYS A 94 -3.72 -4.58 -2.10
C LYS A 94 -3.28 -3.12 -2.00
N ALA A 95 -3.42 -2.35 -3.08
CA ALA A 95 -3.03 -0.95 -3.14
C ALA A 95 -3.89 -0.09 -2.19
N GLU A 96 -5.20 -0.33 -2.12
CA GLU A 96 -6.11 0.37 -1.21
C GLU A 96 -5.76 0.10 0.26
N VAL A 97 -5.58 -1.17 0.64
CA VAL A 97 -5.18 -1.55 2.00
C VAL A 97 -3.83 -0.93 2.36
N THR A 98 -2.84 -1.04 1.47
CA THR A 98 -1.50 -0.48 1.69
C THR A 98 -1.55 1.04 1.83
N ARG A 99 -2.33 1.71 0.98
CA ARG A 99 -2.51 3.17 1.05
C ARG A 99 -3.14 3.56 2.39
N ALA A 100 -4.20 2.90 2.81
CA ALA A 100 -4.87 3.19 4.09
C ALA A 100 -3.92 3.01 5.28
N ALA A 101 -3.18 1.90 5.33
CA ALA A 101 -2.20 1.62 6.37
C ALA A 101 -1.09 2.68 6.42
N ASN A 102 -0.50 3.01 5.25
CA ASN A 102 0.56 4.00 5.16
C ASN A 102 0.08 5.41 5.52
N THR A 103 -1.14 5.80 5.12
CA THR A 103 -1.73 7.09 5.51
C THR A 103 -1.88 7.19 7.02
N GLN A 104 -2.43 6.15 7.67
CA GLN A 104 -2.59 6.13 9.12
C GLN A 104 -1.24 6.15 9.84
N GLU A 105 -0.24 5.43 9.32
CA GLU A 105 1.11 5.41 9.88
C GLU A 105 1.79 6.78 9.76
N ILE A 106 1.62 7.49 8.64
CA ILE A 106 2.14 8.85 8.44
C ILE A 106 1.50 9.82 9.44
N GLU A 107 0.19 9.75 9.64
CA GLU A 107 -0.52 10.59 10.60
C GLU A 107 -0.03 10.34 12.02
N TYR A 108 0.03 9.07 12.43
CA TYR A 108 0.52 8.67 13.75
C TYR A 108 1.97 9.13 13.99
N LYS A 109 2.87 8.85 13.04
CA LYS A 109 4.29 9.27 13.15
C LYS A 109 4.45 10.78 13.15
N THR A 110 3.58 11.51 12.45
CA THR A 110 3.59 12.98 12.44
C THR A 110 3.18 13.54 13.79
N GLN A 111 2.12 13.01 14.39
CA GLN A 111 1.69 13.41 15.74
C GLN A 111 2.75 13.05 16.79
N LEU A 112 3.31 11.84 16.71
CA LEU A 112 4.37 11.41 17.62
C LEU A 112 5.60 12.32 17.52
N ARG A 113 6.02 12.69 16.30
CA ARG A 113 7.12 13.64 16.10
C ARG A 113 6.83 14.97 16.78
N GLN A 114 5.65 15.56 16.56
CA GLN A 114 5.27 16.82 17.18
C GLN A 114 5.30 16.75 18.72
N GLN A 115 4.79 15.66 19.31
CA GLN A 115 4.83 15.45 20.76
C GLN A 115 6.26 15.35 21.29
N GLN A 116 7.14 14.63 20.58
CA GLN A 116 8.52 14.47 20.99
C GLN A 116 9.33 15.76 20.80
N ASP A 117 9.07 16.52 19.74
CA ASP A 117 9.67 17.84 19.52
C ASP A 117 9.29 18.81 20.66
N ALA A 118 8.02 18.82 21.09
CA ALA A 118 7.57 19.62 22.23
C ALA A 118 8.27 19.20 23.53
N LYS A 119 8.29 17.89 23.84
CA LYS A 119 9.00 17.37 25.02
C LYS A 119 10.50 17.69 25.00
N LEU A 120 11.12 17.70 23.82
CA LEU A 120 12.53 18.04 23.67
C LEU A 120 12.77 19.51 23.98
N VAL A 121 11.89 20.40 23.56
CA VAL A 121 11.95 21.83 23.90
C VAL A 121 11.79 22.01 25.41
N ASP A 122 10.77 21.42 26.01
CA ASP A 122 10.50 21.53 27.45
C ASP A 122 11.69 20.99 28.27
N SER A 123 12.19 19.80 27.93
CA SER A 123 13.33 19.20 28.63
C SER A 123 14.61 20.02 28.51
N LYS A 124 14.80 20.73 27.39
CA LYS A 124 15.95 21.64 27.24
C LYS A 124 15.81 22.89 28.12
N ALA A 125 14.62 23.45 28.21
CA ALA A 125 14.35 24.58 29.09
C ALA A 125 14.53 24.19 30.56
N ASP A 126 13.98 23.04 30.97
CA ASP A 126 14.15 22.50 32.33
C ASP A 126 15.62 22.25 32.66
N LEU A 127 16.39 21.71 31.71
CA LEU A 127 17.83 21.50 31.88
C LEU A 127 18.57 22.83 32.10
N GLU A 128 18.26 23.85 31.30
CA GLU A 128 18.88 25.18 31.42
C GLU A 128 18.56 25.83 32.77
N ASP A 129 17.29 25.78 33.19
CA ASP A 129 16.85 26.38 34.44
C ASP A 129 17.39 25.63 35.67
N THR A 130 17.43 24.30 35.63
CA THR A 130 18.03 23.49 36.70
C THR A 130 19.54 23.70 36.80
N GLN A 131 20.23 23.87 35.67
CA GLN A 131 21.65 24.21 35.65
C GLN A 131 21.90 25.58 36.30
N LYS A 132 21.11 26.61 35.95
CA LYS A 132 21.17 27.94 36.60
C LYS A 132 20.91 27.86 38.10
N ALA A 133 19.90 27.08 38.51
CA ALA A 133 19.55 26.90 39.92
C ALA A 133 20.68 26.19 40.68
N LEU A 134 21.32 25.18 40.08
CA LEU A 134 22.46 24.47 40.65
C LEU A 134 23.68 25.40 40.80
N GLU A 135 23.98 26.21 39.80
CA GLU A 135 25.06 27.20 39.85
C GLU A 135 24.81 28.23 40.96
N ALA A 136 23.59 28.75 41.07
CA ALA A 136 23.20 29.66 42.14
C ALA A 136 23.31 29.01 43.53
N ALA A 137 22.86 27.77 43.68
CA ALA A 137 22.95 27.02 44.94
C ALA A 137 24.41 26.76 45.34
N ASN A 138 25.28 26.39 44.40
CA ASN A 138 26.70 26.20 44.65
C ASN A 138 27.40 27.52 45.02
N ALA A 139 27.07 28.63 44.35
CA ALA A 139 27.59 29.94 44.70
C ALA A 139 27.19 30.35 46.13
N TYR A 140 25.93 30.13 46.50
CA TYR A 140 25.44 30.38 47.86
C TYR A 140 26.11 29.47 48.89
N TYR A 141 26.29 28.19 48.57
CA TYR A 141 26.99 27.23 49.42
C TYR A 141 28.44 27.68 49.70
N GLU A 142 29.19 28.10 48.68
CA GLU A 142 30.57 28.58 48.87
C GLU A 142 30.62 29.87 49.70
N GLN A 143 29.61 30.73 49.64
CA GLN A 143 29.51 31.90 50.54
C GLN A 143 29.27 31.52 52.01
N LEU A 144 28.47 30.49 52.27
CA LEU A 144 28.17 30.00 53.62
C LEU A 144 29.30 29.17 54.24
N LYS A 145 30.10 28.52 53.40
CA LYS A 145 31.13 27.57 53.81
C LYS A 145 32.14 28.14 54.81
N PRO A 146 32.70 29.36 54.65
CA PRO A 146 33.57 29.98 55.65
C PRO A 146 32.89 30.14 57.01
N SER A 147 31.64 30.61 57.06
CA SER A 147 30.91 30.85 58.30
C SER A 147 30.38 29.59 58.99
N CYS A 148 30.02 28.57 58.21
CA CYS A 148 29.30 27.40 58.73
C CYS A 148 30.14 26.12 58.81
N VAL A 149 31.16 25.99 57.96
CA VAL A 149 31.98 24.76 57.84
C VAL A 149 33.42 25.04 58.25
N THR A 150 34.01 26.15 57.79
CA THR A 150 35.44 26.46 58.00
C THR A 150 35.72 27.19 59.31
N ALA A 151 34.75 27.95 59.84
CA ALA A 151 34.92 28.73 61.07
C ALA A 151 35.34 27.89 62.29
N GLY A 152 35.17 26.56 62.26
CA GLY A 152 35.82 25.64 63.19
C GLY A 152 35.42 25.80 64.66
N VAL A 153 34.45 26.66 64.98
CA VAL A 153 34.02 26.89 66.36
C VAL A 153 33.06 25.78 66.74
N THR A 154 33.52 24.88 67.60
CA THR A 154 32.69 23.76 68.07
C THR A 154 31.49 24.29 68.86
N ALA A 155 30.43 23.49 69.00
CA ALA A 155 29.32 23.87 69.86
C ALA A 155 29.78 24.16 71.30
N GLY A 156 30.80 23.45 71.79
CA GLY A 156 31.42 23.68 73.09
C GLY A 156 32.10 25.05 73.18
N ASP A 157 32.94 25.42 72.21
CA ASP A 157 33.61 26.72 72.19
C ASP A 157 32.61 27.89 72.10
N ARG A 158 31.52 27.71 71.34
CA ARG A 158 30.42 28.69 71.29
C ARG A 158 29.64 28.80 72.60
N SER A 159 29.56 27.73 73.37
CA SER A 159 28.91 27.73 74.68
C SER A 159 29.80 28.38 75.73
N ALA A 160 31.10 28.09 75.70
CA ALA A 160 32.09 28.66 76.61
C ALA A 160 32.19 30.19 76.45
N ARG A 161 32.31 30.69 75.21
CA ARG A 161 32.33 32.15 74.95
C ARG A 161 31.06 32.85 75.42
N ARG A 162 29.89 32.22 75.23
CA ARG A 162 28.62 32.75 75.75
C ARG A 162 28.59 32.79 77.29
N GLN A 163 29.16 31.78 77.94
CA GLN A 163 29.22 31.73 79.40
C GLN A 163 30.15 32.83 79.95
N GLU A 164 31.32 33.03 79.35
CA GLU A 164 32.21 34.15 79.68
C GLU A 164 31.53 35.51 79.49
N GLU A 165 30.81 35.68 78.38
CA GLU A 165 30.06 36.91 78.10
C GLU A 165 28.95 37.14 79.14
N ILE A 166 28.21 36.09 79.54
CA ILE A 166 27.20 36.17 80.60
C ILE A 166 27.81 36.56 81.94
N GLU A 167 28.97 36.00 82.30
CA GLU A 167 29.67 36.33 83.54
C GLU A 167 30.18 37.78 83.54
N SER A 168 30.75 38.24 82.43
CA SER A 168 31.17 39.62 82.26
C SER A 168 29.99 40.60 82.34
N LEU A 169 28.85 40.28 81.72
CA LEU A 169 27.64 41.10 81.77
C LEU A 169 27.04 41.14 83.18
N ARG A 170 27.03 40.02 83.90
CA ARG A 170 26.61 39.98 85.31
C ARG A 170 27.51 40.83 86.18
N GLU A 171 28.80 40.86 85.89
CA GLU A 171 29.73 41.69 86.61
C GLU A 171 29.51 43.18 86.35
N ALA A 172 29.36 43.57 85.08
CA ALA A 172 29.03 44.94 84.72
C ALA A 172 27.70 45.40 85.35
N LEU A 173 26.69 44.53 85.38
CA LEU A 173 25.42 44.79 86.06
C LEU A 173 25.62 45.04 87.55
N ARG A 174 26.41 44.19 88.22
CA ARG A 174 26.73 44.34 89.65
C ARG A 174 27.46 45.65 89.94
N ILE A 175 28.35 46.09 89.07
CA ILE A 175 29.04 47.38 89.21
C ILE A 175 28.02 48.52 89.07
N LEU A 176 27.17 48.50 88.05
CA LEU A 176 26.13 49.53 87.82
C LEU A 176 25.09 49.61 88.94
N GLU A 177 24.70 48.46 89.51
CA GLU A 177 23.79 48.39 90.67
C GLU A 177 24.45 48.90 91.97
N ASN A 178 25.78 48.86 92.07
CA ASN A 178 26.52 49.39 93.22
C ASN A 178 27.00 50.84 93.02
N GLU A 179 26.95 51.38 91.79
CA GLU A 179 27.31 52.77 91.45
C GLU A 179 26.09 53.70 91.34
N THR A 180 24.87 53.18 91.44
CA THR A 180 23.65 54.00 91.56
C THR A 180 23.36 54.29 93.04
N PRO A 181 23.46 55.57 93.50
CA PRO A 181 23.19 55.94 94.89
C PRO A 181 21.71 55.83 95.28
#